data_AF-A0AAV6CLN7-F1
#
_entry.id   AF-A0AAV6CLN7-F1
#
_cell.length_a   1.000
_cell.length_b   1.000
_cell.length_c   1.000
_cell.angle_alpha   90.00
_cell.angle_beta   90.00
_cell.angle_gamma   90.00
#
_symmetry.space_group_name_H-M   'P 1'
#
loop_
_entity.id
_entity.type
_entity.pdbx_description
1 polymer ?
#
loop_
_entity_poly.entity_id
_entity_poly.type
_entity_poly.pdbx_seq_one_letter_code
_entity_poly.pdbx_strand_id
1 'polypeptide(L)'
;MEEEQPIGGGVVHTVPDDMRKALAADEAAREKWNDLTPLARNEWICWVTHVKKAETRAEHIVRLINQLNEGKRRPCCWPGCPHRNPSAAKWFRGAKGRAQRPRK
;
A
#
# COMPACT_ATOMS: atom_id res chain seq x y z
N MET A 1 -12.94 -23.55 12.72
CA MET A 1 -13.20 -22.09 12.83
C MET A 1 -12.11 -21.44 12.03
N GLU A 2 -12.37 -21.06 10.79
CA GLU A 2 -11.45 -20.22 10.03
C GLU A 2 -11.46 -18.85 10.70
N GLU A 3 -10.40 -18.55 11.44
CA GLU A 3 -10.20 -17.24 12.04
C GLU A 3 -9.87 -16.27 10.92
N GLU A 4 -10.91 -15.75 10.27
CA GLU A 4 -10.79 -14.58 9.43
C GLU A 4 -10.40 -13.37 10.30
N GLN A 5 -9.12 -13.27 10.66
CA GLN A 5 -8.59 -12.13 11.40
C GLN A 5 -8.94 -10.83 10.68
N PRO A 6 -9.73 -9.92 11.28
CA PRO A 6 -10.23 -8.74 10.59
C PRO A 6 -9.06 -7.92 10.03
N ILE A 7 -9.02 -7.70 8.71
CA ILE A 7 -7.98 -6.88 8.07
C ILE A 7 -8.11 -5.46 8.62
N GLY A 8 -7.15 -5.08 9.46
CA GLY A 8 -7.17 -3.81 10.15
C GLY A 8 -7.06 -2.64 9.17
N GLY A 9 -7.94 -1.65 9.33
CA GLY A 9 -7.93 -0.41 8.56
C GLY A 9 -6.72 0.48 8.85
N GLY A 10 -6.50 1.47 7.98
CA GLY A 10 -5.63 2.61 8.28
C GLY A 10 -6.34 3.66 9.13
N VAL A 11 -5.57 4.63 9.63
CA VAL A 11 -6.12 5.73 10.46
C VAL A 11 -6.96 6.72 9.65
N VAL A 12 -6.50 7.09 8.45
CA VAL A 12 -7.16 8.10 7.60
C VAL A 12 -7.80 7.46 6.38
N HIS A 13 -7.19 6.39 5.85
CA HIS A 13 -7.69 5.69 4.69
C HIS A 13 -8.17 4.27 5.04
N THR A 14 -9.31 3.90 4.48
CA THR A 14 -9.84 2.53 4.52
C THR A 14 -9.11 1.64 3.53
N VAL A 15 -8.98 0.35 3.85
CA VAL A 15 -8.34 -0.62 2.94
C VAL A 15 -9.29 -0.88 1.76
N PRO A 16 -8.86 -0.61 0.51
CA PRO A 16 -9.68 -0.88 -0.66
C PRO A 16 -9.89 -2.38 -0.88
N ASP A 17 -11.00 -2.73 -1.54
CA ASP A 17 -11.44 -4.12 -1.70
C ASP A 17 -10.40 -5.00 -2.43
N ASP A 18 -9.75 -4.45 -3.46
CA ASP A 18 -8.68 -5.13 -4.21
C ASP A 18 -7.53 -5.57 -3.29
N MET A 19 -7.17 -4.71 -2.35
CA MET A 19 -6.08 -4.95 -1.42
C MET A 19 -6.50 -5.91 -0.31
N ARG A 20 -7.77 -5.83 0.12
CA ARG A 20 -8.36 -6.80 1.05
C ARG A 20 -8.32 -8.20 0.47
N LYS A 21 -8.72 -8.37 -0.80
CA LYS A 21 -8.68 -9.66 -1.50
C LYS A 21 -7.26 -10.23 -1.59
N ALA A 22 -6.27 -9.40 -1.93
CA ALA A 22 -4.89 -9.85 -2.01
C ALA A 22 -4.30 -10.25 -0.65
N LEU A 23 -4.62 -9.51 0.42
CA LEU A 23 -4.22 -9.88 1.78
C LEU A 23 -4.97 -11.12 2.27
N ALA A 24 -6.23 -11.30 1.89
CA ALA A 24 -7.00 -12.50 2.24
C ALA A 24 -6.46 -13.76 1.52
N ALA A 25 -5.87 -13.59 0.34
CA ALA A 25 -5.27 -14.69 -0.41
C ALA A 25 -3.89 -15.15 0.13
N ASP A 26 -3.21 -14.33 0.96
CA ASP A 26 -1.87 -14.62 1.48
C ASP A 26 -1.84 -14.43 3.01
N GLU A 27 -1.94 -15.54 3.72
CA GLU A 27 -2.09 -15.54 5.19
C GLU A 27 -0.86 -14.93 5.89
N ALA A 28 0.35 -15.20 5.39
CA ALA A 28 1.58 -14.63 5.92
C ALA A 28 1.64 -13.09 5.75
N ALA A 29 1.21 -12.57 4.60
CA ALA A 29 1.10 -11.13 4.39
C ALA A 29 0.00 -10.51 5.26
N ARG A 30 -1.12 -11.21 5.49
CA ARG A 30 -2.20 -10.77 6.40
C ARG A 30 -1.72 -10.64 7.84
N GLU A 31 -1.01 -11.63 8.36
CA GLU A 31 -0.44 -11.59 9.71
C GLU A 31 0.50 -10.40 9.86
N LYS A 32 1.41 -10.21 8.91
CA LYS A 32 2.33 -9.08 8.90
C LYS A 32 1.61 -7.75 8.77
N TRP A 33 0.54 -7.68 7.98
CA TRP A 33 -0.32 -6.51 7.87
C TRP A 33 -0.98 -6.15 9.20
N ASN A 34 -1.46 -7.17 9.92
CA ASN A 34 -2.06 -6.99 11.24
C ASN A 34 -1.02 -6.62 12.31
N ASP A 35 0.23 -7.07 12.18
CA ASP A 35 1.36 -6.62 13.01
C ASP A 35 1.76 -5.15 12.72
N LEU A 36 1.48 -4.63 11.53
CA LEU A 36 1.78 -3.23 11.22
C LEU A 36 0.98 -2.26 12.10
N THR A 37 1.64 -1.18 12.50
CA THR A 37 0.96 -0.05 13.15
C THR A 37 -0.11 0.55 12.23
N PRO A 38 -1.20 1.11 12.78
CA PRO A 38 -2.24 1.79 11.99
C PRO A 38 -1.68 2.87 11.05
N LEU A 39 -0.59 3.52 11.44
CA LEU A 39 0.11 4.50 10.63
C LEU A 39 0.80 3.85 9.41
N ALA A 40 1.53 2.75 9.62
CA ALA A 40 2.18 2.03 8.52
C ALA A 40 1.15 1.47 7.52
N ARG A 41 0.02 0.93 8.01
CA ARG A 41 -1.11 0.53 7.15
C ARG A 41 -1.62 1.71 6.31
N ASN A 42 -1.78 2.88 6.92
CA ASN A 42 -2.19 4.08 6.21
C ASN A 42 -1.21 4.51 5.10
N GLU A 43 0.11 4.37 5.34
CA GLU A 43 1.12 4.66 4.32
C GLU A 43 1.00 3.73 3.11
N TRP A 44 0.83 2.42 3.35
CA TRP A 44 0.62 1.42 2.30
C TRP A 44 -0.66 1.66 1.51
N ILE A 45 -1.77 1.93 2.19
CA ILE A 45 -3.04 2.25 1.54
C ILE A 45 -2.87 3.48 0.65
N CYS A 46 -2.27 4.56 1.19
CA CYS A 46 -2.02 5.77 0.41
C CYS A 46 -1.17 5.50 -0.83
N TRP A 47 -0.13 4.68 -0.72
CA TRP A 47 0.74 4.30 -1.84
C TRP A 47 0.00 3.52 -2.94
N VAL A 48 -0.91 2.63 -2.56
CA VAL A 48 -1.75 1.86 -3.50
C VAL A 48 -2.85 2.73 -4.12
N THR A 49 -3.47 3.62 -3.34
CA THR A 49 -4.55 4.49 -3.83
C THR A 49 -4.04 5.69 -4.64
N HIS A 50 -2.76 6.06 -4.49
CA HIS A 50 -2.18 7.22 -5.17
C HIS A 50 -2.13 7.05 -6.70
N VAL A 51 -1.96 5.82 -7.18
CA VAL A 51 -1.91 5.54 -8.62
C VAL A 51 -3.31 5.64 -9.23
N LYS A 52 -3.43 6.45 -10.30
CA LYS A 52 -4.69 6.66 -11.03
C LYS A 52 -5.05 5.52 -11.98
N LYS A 53 -4.06 4.68 -12.34
CA LYS A 53 -4.22 3.57 -13.30
C LYS A 53 -4.47 2.27 -12.56
N ALA A 54 -5.51 1.53 -12.99
CA ALA A 54 -5.91 0.28 -12.37
C ALA A 54 -4.85 -0.82 -12.51
N GLU A 55 -4.20 -0.95 -13.68
CA GLU A 55 -3.10 -1.90 -13.89
C GLU A 55 -1.95 -1.67 -12.90
N THR A 56 -1.48 -0.43 -12.77
CA THR A 56 -0.41 -0.09 -11.81
C THR A 56 -0.83 -0.32 -10.36
N ARG A 57 -2.12 -0.15 -10.06
CA ARG A 57 -2.66 -0.47 -8.72
C ARG A 57 -2.53 -1.97 -8.43
N ALA A 58 -2.87 -2.83 -9.38
CA ALA A 58 -2.70 -4.27 -9.24
C ALA A 58 -1.22 -4.64 -9.02
N GLU A 59 -0.30 -4.07 -9.80
CA GLU A 59 1.14 -4.28 -9.61
C GLU A 59 1.63 -3.82 -8.23
N HIS A 60 1.12 -2.69 -7.74
CA HIS A 60 1.44 -2.20 -6.40
C HIS A 60 0.95 -3.15 -5.31
N ILE A 61 -0.25 -3.72 -5.46
CA ILE A 61 -0.79 -4.71 -4.51
C ILE A 61 0.11 -5.95 -4.46
N VAL A 62 0.49 -6.51 -5.62
CA VAL A 62 1.43 -7.66 -5.67
C VAL A 62 2.75 -7.33 -4.98
N ARG A 63 3.29 -6.13 -5.24
CA ARG A 63 4.52 -5.66 -4.60
C ARG A 63 4.36 -5.43 -3.10
N LEU A 64 3.18 -5.00 -2.64
CA LEU A 64 2.86 -4.86 -1.22
C LEU A 64 2.93 -6.22 -0.53
N ILE A 65 2.29 -7.25 -1.08
CA ILE A 65 2.33 -8.62 -0.55
C ILE A 65 3.77 -9.13 -0.50
N ASN A 66 4.53 -8.98 -1.58
CA ASN A 66 5.94 -9.39 -1.62
C ASN A 66 6.79 -8.67 -0.54
N GLN A 67 6.63 -7.35 -0.39
CA GLN A 67 7.37 -6.59 0.62
C GLN A 67 6.94 -6.90 2.05
N LEU A 68 5.65 -7.16 2.29
CA LEU A 68 5.19 -7.68 3.57
C LEU A 68 5.87 -9.01 3.85
N ASN A 69 5.90 -9.92 2.87
CA ASN A 69 6.59 -11.20 3.01
C ASN A 69 8.11 -11.06 3.25
N GLU A 70 8.76 -10.03 2.70
CA GLU A 70 10.14 -9.65 3.04
C GLU A 70 10.30 -9.05 4.46
N GLY A 71 9.20 -8.77 5.17
CA GLY A 71 9.22 -8.15 6.51
C GLY A 71 9.31 -6.62 6.48
N LYS A 72 9.12 -5.98 5.32
CA LYS A 72 9.16 -4.53 5.19
C LYS A 72 7.87 -3.93 5.72
N ARG A 73 8.00 -3.09 6.75
CA ARG A 73 6.87 -2.38 7.37
C ARG A 73 6.42 -1.14 6.60
N ARG A 74 7.20 -0.67 5.63
CA ARG A 74 6.90 0.52 4.81
C ARG A 74 7.20 0.27 3.33
N PRO A 75 6.48 0.94 2.40
CA PRO A 75 6.78 0.87 0.98
C PRO A 75 8.17 1.43 0.68
N CYS A 76 9.06 0.59 0.13
CA CYS A 76 10.35 1.02 -0.38
C CYS A 76 10.18 2.09 -1.48
N CYS A 77 10.94 3.18 -1.37
CA CYS A 77 10.91 4.38 -2.23
C CYS A 77 9.65 5.28 -2.09
N TRP A 78 8.92 5.21 -0.97
CA TRP A 78 7.85 6.18 -0.66
C TRP A 78 8.38 7.35 0.19
N PRO A 79 8.35 8.60 -0.30
CA PRO A 79 8.87 9.77 0.42
C PRO A 79 7.98 10.19 1.62
N GLY A 80 6.88 9.47 1.87
CA GLY A 80 5.94 9.73 2.96
C GLY A 80 4.58 10.19 2.46
N CYS A 81 3.54 9.97 3.29
CA CYS A 81 2.18 10.35 2.96
C CYS A 81 2.03 11.89 2.94
N PRO A 82 1.53 12.49 1.85
CA PRO A 82 1.37 13.95 1.75
C PRO A 82 0.37 14.52 2.77
N HIS A 83 -0.54 13.70 3.28
CA HIS A 83 -1.49 14.08 4.33
C HIS A 83 -0.83 14.30 5.69
N ARG A 84 0.36 13.71 5.93
CA ARG A 84 1.09 13.84 7.20
C ARG A 84 2.30 14.76 7.10
N ASN A 85 2.91 14.84 5.92
CA ASN A 85 4.02 15.75 5.65
C ASN A 85 3.67 16.67 4.48
N PRO A 86 3.26 17.93 4.74
CA PRO A 86 2.94 18.88 3.67
C PRO A 86 4.13 19.16 2.75
N SER A 87 5.38 19.00 3.24
CA SER A 87 6.59 19.10 2.42
C SER A 87 6.78 17.91 1.47
N ALA A 88 6.14 16.76 1.73
CA ALA A 88 6.12 15.63 0.81
C ALA A 88 5.16 15.88 -0.37
N ALA A 89 4.18 16.78 -0.21
CA ALA A 89 3.25 17.14 -1.28
C ALA A 89 3.94 17.65 -2.55
N LYS A 90 5.18 18.17 -2.48
CA LYS A 90 5.98 18.57 -3.66
C LYS A 90 6.32 17.40 -4.58
N TRP A 91 6.38 16.17 -4.06
CA TRP A 91 6.61 14.96 -4.86
C TRP A 91 5.34 14.45 -5.55
N PHE A 92 4.18 14.97 -5.14
CA PHE A 92 2.85 14.59 -5.63
C PHE A 92 2.18 15.72 -6.44
N ARG A 93 2.58 16.98 -6.24
CA ARG A 93 2.22 18.15 -7.04
C ARG A 93 3.26 18.36 -8.13
N GLY A 94 3.04 17.77 -9.31
CA GLY A 94 3.96 17.92 -10.44
C GLY A 94 3.72 16.90 -11.55
N ALA A 95 2.51 16.85 -12.08
CA ALA A 95 2.22 16.06 -13.27
C ALA A 95 2.64 16.86 -14.51
N LYS A 96 3.81 16.52 -15.10
CA LYS A 96 3.98 16.36 -16.55
C LYS A 96 5.09 15.34 -16.82
N GLY A 97 4.70 14.16 -17.31
CA GLY A 97 5.60 13.27 -18.05
C GLY A 97 6.51 12.35 -17.24
N ARG A 98 5.96 11.32 -16.59
CA ARG A 98 6.72 10.07 -16.43
C ARG A 98 5.89 8.92 -16.99
N ALA A 99 6.21 8.57 -18.24
CA ALA A 99 5.78 7.33 -18.85
C ALA A 99 6.09 6.18 -17.90
N GLN A 100 5.11 5.31 -17.72
CA GLN A 100 5.25 4.06 -16.99
C GLN A 100 6.40 3.30 -17.64
N ARG A 101 7.56 3.21 -16.97
CA ARG A 101 8.64 2.36 -17.46
C ARG A 101 8.15 0.92 -17.29
N PRO A 102 8.01 0.12 -18.36
CA PRO A 102 7.76 -1.30 -18.20
C PRO A 102 8.96 -1.88 -17.45
N ARG A 103 8.69 -2.72 -16.44
CA ARG A 103 9.73 -3.55 -15.84
C ARG A 103 10.13 -4.58 -16.88
N LYS A 104 11.38 -4.53 -17.31
CA LYS A 104 11.98 -5.43 -18.30
C LYS A 104 12.46 -6.69 -17.61
#